data_AF-A0A317IY02-F1
#
_entry.id   AF-A0A317IY02-F1
#
_cell.length_a   1.000
_cell.length_b   1.000
_cell.length_c   1.000
_cell.angle_alpha   90.00
_cell.angle_beta   90.00
_cell.angle_gamma   90.00
#
_symmetry.space_group_name_H-M   'P 1'
#
loop_
_entity.id
_entity.type
_entity.pdbx_description
1 polymer ?
#
loop_
_entity_poly.entity_id
_entity_poly.type
_entity_poly.pdbx_seq_one_letter_code
_entity_poly.pdbx_strand_id
1 'polypeptide(L)'
;MTSSSKLAELRARTDRQLAAYVQSRLELGRQLVRARAWTAAEAVSSEIARLLPVIYGLSDSERARLGESYVQLREMLETPCLKAS
;
A
#
# COMPACT_ATOMS: atom_id res chain seq x y z
N MET A 1 -23.04 5.82 25.55
CA MET A 1 -22.27 5.31 24.38
C MET A 1 -22.44 3.81 24.32
N THR A 2 -22.93 3.27 23.20
CA THR A 2 -23.09 1.81 23.02
C THR A 2 -21.78 1.20 22.53
N SER A 3 -21.49 -0.05 22.92
CA SER A 3 -20.26 -0.77 22.53
C SER A 3 -20.05 -0.82 21.01
N SER A 4 -21.12 -0.75 20.22
CA SER A 4 -21.10 -0.70 18.75
C SER A 4 -20.41 0.58 18.20
N SER A 5 -20.67 1.74 18.80
CA SER A 5 -20.06 3.01 18.38
C SER A 5 -18.54 3.02 18.65
N LYS A 6 -18.10 2.45 19.76
CA LYS A 6 -16.67 2.34 20.10
C LYS A 6 -15.92 1.38 19.19
N LEU A 7 -16.54 0.28 18.79
CA LEU A 7 -15.96 -0.66 17.81
C LEU A 7 -15.82 -0.03 16.42
N ALA A 8 -16.82 0.75 15.98
CA ALA A 8 -16.75 1.46 14.70
C ALA A 8 -15.61 2.49 14.69
N GLU A 9 -15.43 3.23 15.79
CA GLU A 9 -14.36 4.22 15.93
C GLU A 9 -12.97 3.57 15.94
N LEU A 10 -12.80 2.45 16.66
CA LEU A 10 -11.55 1.69 16.66
C LEU A 10 -11.21 1.15 15.27
N ARG A 11 -12.20 0.61 14.55
CA ARG A 11 -12.01 0.15 13.16
C ARG A 11 -11.57 1.29 12.25
N ALA A 12 -12.28 2.42 12.29
CA ALA A 12 -11.92 3.59 11.48
C ALA A 12 -10.52 4.10 11.78
N ARG A 13 -10.09 4.08 13.05
CA ARG A 13 -8.73 4.47 13.44
C ARG A 13 -7.68 3.49 12.90
N THR A 14 -7.91 2.18 13.06
CA THR A 14 -7.01 1.15 12.55
C THR A 14 -6.89 1.22 11.03
N ASP A 15 -8.00 1.40 10.31
CA ASP A 15 -7.99 1.52 8.85
C ASP A 15 -7.19 2.73 8.38
N ARG A 16 -7.31 3.88 9.07
CA ARG A 16 -6.48 5.06 8.77
C ARG A 16 -5.00 4.81 9.02
N GLN A 17 -4.65 4.14 10.12
CA GLN A 17 -3.26 3.78 10.41
C GLN A 17 -2.71 2.82 9.37
N LEU A 18 -3.51 1.84 8.93
CA LEU A 18 -3.12 0.87 7.92
C LEU A 18 -2.96 1.52 6.55
N ALA A 19 -3.82 2.47 6.19
CA ALA A 19 -3.69 3.24 4.96
C ALA A 19 -2.43 4.12 4.96
N ALA A 20 -2.12 4.78 6.07
CA ALA A 20 -0.88 5.54 6.22
C ALA A 20 0.36 4.63 6.11
N TYR A 21 0.29 3.44 6.71
CA TYR A 21 1.34 2.43 6.59
C TYR A 21 1.52 1.99 5.14
N VAL A 22 0.45 1.61 4.44
CA VAL A 22 0.50 1.23 3.01
C VAL A 22 1.10 2.35 2.15
N GLN A 23 0.73 3.61 2.39
CA GLN A 23 1.32 4.75 1.70
C GLN A 23 2.84 4.85 1.91
N SER A 24 3.31 4.64 3.14
CA SER A 24 4.75 4.62 3.46
C SER A 24 5.46 3.45 2.76
N ARG A 25 4.85 2.26 2.73
CA ARG A 25 5.39 1.09 2.03
C ARG A 25 5.46 1.31 0.52
N LEU A 26 4.46 1.97 -0.07
CA LEU A 26 4.48 2.33 -1.50
C LEU A 26 5.67 3.23 -1.84
N GLU A 27 5.93 4.24 -1.00
CA GLU A 27 7.07 5.12 -1.20
C GLU A 27 8.40 4.37 -1.04
N LEU A 28 8.53 3.52 -0.01
CA LEU A 28 9.69 2.68 0.15
C LEU A 28 9.90 1.75 -1.06
N GLY A 29 8.83 1.13 -1.57
CA GLY A 29 8.90 0.26 -2.75
C GLY A 29 9.49 0.99 -3.95
N ARG A 30 9.04 2.23 -4.21
CA ARG A 30 9.60 3.06 -5.29
C ARG A 30 11.07 3.40 -5.07
N GLN A 31 11.47 3.71 -3.83
CA GLN A 31 12.86 3.98 -3.50
C GLN A 31 13.74 2.75 -3.71
N LEU A 32 13.27 1.56 -3.30
CA LEU A 32 13.98 0.29 -3.51
C LEU A 32 14.13 -0.03 -5.00
N VAL A 33 13.10 0.21 -5.82
CA VAL A 33 13.22 0.11 -7.29
C VAL A 33 14.30 1.04 -7.83
N ARG A 34 14.30 2.31 -7.43
CA ARG A 34 15.32 3.29 -7.86
C ARG A 34 16.73 2.89 -7.43
N ALA A 35 16.87 2.28 -6.25
CA ALA A 35 18.11 1.73 -5.73
C ALA A 35 18.47 0.35 -6.33
N ARG A 36 17.68 -0.18 -7.28
CA ARG A 36 17.84 -1.50 -7.90
C ARG A 36 17.81 -2.66 -6.92
N ALA A 37 17.18 -2.48 -5.76
CA ALA A 37 16.98 -3.51 -4.75
C ALA A 37 15.72 -4.34 -5.06
N TRP A 38 15.73 -5.05 -6.20
CA TRP A 38 14.56 -5.69 -6.79
C TRP A 38 13.82 -6.65 -5.86
N THR A 39 14.54 -7.58 -5.22
CA THR A 39 13.94 -8.57 -4.32
C THR A 39 13.26 -7.91 -3.11
N ALA A 40 13.86 -6.84 -2.58
CA ALA A 40 13.27 -6.10 -1.47
C ALA A 40 12.02 -5.33 -1.93
N ALA A 41 12.07 -4.72 -3.11
CA ALA A 41 10.92 -4.02 -3.68
C ALA A 41 9.75 -4.97 -4.00
N GLU A 42 10.02 -6.18 -4.49
CA GLU A 42 9.02 -7.23 -4.70
C GLU A 42 8.40 -7.69 -3.37
N ALA A 43 9.20 -7.89 -2.32
CA ALA A 43 8.69 -8.22 -1.00
C ALA A 43 7.74 -7.14 -0.45
N VAL A 44 8.10 -5.86 -0.62
CA VAL A 44 7.23 -4.73 -0.26
C VAL A 44 5.95 -4.71 -1.10
N SER A 45 6.03 -4.95 -2.41
CA SER A 45 4.86 -5.05 -3.29
C SER A 45 3.91 -6.17 -2.85
N SER A 46 4.42 -7.36 -2.53
CA SER A 46 3.62 -8.49 -2.03
C SER A 46 3.01 -8.24 -0.64
N GLU A 47 3.67 -7.45 0.20
CA GLU A 47 3.11 -6.99 1.48
C GLU A 47 1.90 -6.07 1.23
N ILE A 48 2.06 -5.05 0.38
CA ILE A 48 0.98 -4.11 0.05
C ILE A 48 -0.24 -4.82 -0.56
N ALA A 49 0.00 -5.78 -1.45
CA ALA A 49 -1.07 -6.58 -2.08
C ALA A 49 -1.94 -7.32 -1.05
N ARG A 50 -1.35 -7.75 0.07
CA ARG A 50 -2.07 -8.43 1.16
C ARG A 50 -2.82 -7.46 2.07
N LEU A 51 -2.34 -6.22 2.18
CA LEU A 51 -2.91 -5.21 3.08
C LEU A 51 -4.04 -4.41 2.45
N LEU A 52 -3.99 -4.10 1.14
CA LEU A 52 -5.02 -3.29 0.49
C LEU A 52 -6.46 -3.85 0.64
N PRO A 53 -6.71 -5.17 0.51
CA PRO A 53 -8.06 -5.72 0.61
C PRO A 53 -8.68 -5.64 2.01
N VAL A 54 -7.86 -5.47 3.06
CA VAL A 54 -8.33 -5.49 4.46
C VAL A 54 -8.63 -4.09 5.02
N ILE A 55 -8.45 -3.02 4.24
CA ILE A 55 -8.78 -1.65 4.66
C ILE A 55 -10.21 -1.33 4.21
N TYR A 56 -11.14 -1.32 5.16
CA TYR A 56 -12.57 -1.16 4.84
C TYR A 56 -13.03 0.30 4.89
N GLY A 57 -12.57 1.06 5.88
CA GLY A 57 -13.00 2.43 6.19
C GLY A 57 -12.40 3.53 5.32
N LEU A 58 -11.91 3.21 4.12
CA LEU A 58 -11.44 4.22 3.16
C LEU A 58 -12.57 4.74 2.31
N SER A 59 -12.52 6.04 2.00
CA SER A 59 -13.32 6.60 0.91
C SER A 59 -12.91 6.01 -0.44
N ASP A 60 -13.81 6.08 -1.41
CA ASP A 60 -13.52 5.61 -2.78
C ASP A 60 -12.30 6.32 -3.38
N SER A 61 -12.16 7.62 -3.13
CA SER A 61 -11.00 8.41 -3.61
C SER A 61 -9.69 7.96 -2.98
N GLU A 62 -9.67 7.64 -1.68
CA GLU A 62 -8.47 7.13 -1.01
C GLU A 62 -8.09 5.74 -1.51
N ARG A 63 -9.09 4.88 -1.70
CA ARG A 63 -8.91 3.54 -2.26
C ARG A 63 -8.36 3.62 -3.69
N ALA A 64 -8.93 4.49 -4.53
CA ALA A 64 -8.45 4.73 -5.89
C ALA A 64 -6.99 5.21 -5.88
N ARG A 65 -6.66 6.21 -5.07
CA ARG A 65 -5.30 6.76 -4.96
C ARG A 65 -4.28 5.71 -4.54
N LEU A 66 -4.59 4.89 -3.52
CA LEU A 66 -3.71 3.80 -3.09
C LEU A 66 -3.57 2.72 -4.17
N GLY A 67 -4.67 2.39 -4.85
CA GLY A 67 -4.70 1.43 -5.95
C GLY A 67 -3.83 1.88 -7.13
N GLU A 68 -4.01 3.11 -7.61
CA GLU A 68 -3.19 3.72 -8.67
C GLU A 68 -1.71 3.73 -8.29
N SER A 69 -1.39 4.13 -7.05
CA SER A 69 0.00 4.17 -6.59
C SER A 69 0.62 2.77 -6.52
N TYR A 70 -0.18 1.75 -6.17
CA TYR A 70 0.25 0.36 -6.20
C TYR A 70 0.47 -0.16 -7.63
N VAL A 71 -0.41 0.17 -8.57
CA VAL A 71 -0.25 -0.15 -10.00
C VAL A 71 1.05 0.45 -10.53
N GLN A 72 1.33 1.73 -10.24
CA GLN A 72 2.59 2.37 -10.66
C GLN A 72 3.82 1.63 -10.14
N LEU A 73 3.81 1.19 -8.86
CA LEU A 73 4.91 0.41 -8.30
C LEU A 73 5.08 -0.93 -9.04
N ARG A 74 3.98 -1.60 -9.39
CA ARG A 74 3.99 -2.85 -10.15
C ARG A 74 4.58 -2.67 -11.54
N GLU A 75 4.14 -1.65 -12.26
CA GLU A 75 4.68 -1.32 -13.60
C GLU A 75 6.19 -1.07 -13.54
N MET A 76 6.65 -0.33 -12.53
CA MET A 76 8.08 -0.09 -12.31
C MET A 76 8.88 -1.39 -12.07
N LEU A 77 8.28 -2.39 -11.41
CA LEU A 77 8.89 -3.70 -11.15
C LEU A 77 8.86 -4.62 -12.37
N GLU A 78 7.86 -4.47 -13.23
CA GLU A 78 7.66 -5.31 -14.42
C GLU A 78 8.45 -4.78 -15.62
N THR A 79 8.88 -3.52 -15.58
CA THR A 79 9.67 -2.87 -16.64
C THR A 79 11.04 -3.57 -16.82
N PRO A 80 11.24 -4.33 -17.91
CA PRO A 80 12.42 -5.20 -18.08
C PRO A 80 13.73 -4.42 -18.20
N CYS A 81 13.68 -3.22 -18.77
CA CYS A 81 14.84 -2.36 -18.99
C CYS A 81 15.46 -1.82 -17.69
N LEU A 82 14.72 -1.79 -16.58
CA LEU A 82 15.26 -1.36 -15.29
C LEU A 82 16.03 -2.49 -14.56
N LYS A 83 15.62 -3.76 -14.75
CA LYS A 83 16.22 -4.92 -14.07
C LYS A 83 17.55 -5.38 -14.66
N ALA A 84 17.84 -5.04 -15.92
CA ALA A 84 19.01 -5.51 -16.67
C ALA A 84 20.24 -4.56 -16.63
N SER A 85 20.15 -3.41 -15.93
CA SER A 85 21.21 -2.40 -15.82
C SER A 85 21.95 -2.47 -14.50
#